data_AF-A0A853IBA5-F1
#
_entry.id   AF-A0A853IBA5-F1
#
_cell.length_a   1.000
_cell.length_b   1.000
_cell.length_c   1.000
_cell.angle_alpha   90.00
_cell.angle_beta   90.00
_cell.angle_gamma   90.00
#
_symmetry.space_group_name_H-M   'P 1'
#
loop_
_entity.id
_entity.type
_entity.pdbx_description
1 polymer ?
#
loop_
_entity_poly.entity_id
_entity_poly.type
_entity_poly.pdbx_seq_one_letter_code
_entity_poly.pdbx_strand_id
1 'polypeptide(L)'
;MTDLTTNQNTGYSAESLLAKLVDQSLTIGNPDQLKRFIIAQQQVSELPLYLRCLIGVGAFIASLCFIAFLFLVELIQFNNEAELVLWGLVFTAVAITLLKVAGEVHNAKQSFFIQLSFVAMAMGKTLFVLGVGIATESAWGVTCAILIITLITYSVYRISIDRFLSSFAVLASVMANIFWDKDLVSVREIVFNVFLFLQLLIAALLLCYEKVKRSLIPLSYAFVFSIIWAILILMDTSQFGYRNEQELISIMLPSCMLSISLIACMGWVAGSFSMLKSVPMVLATLVVIIIGFLSIPGVTLSILLLVLGYAKHENILSVTGVLFLPYCLVVFYYNLDITLLHKSVLLILSGLVLLAGRFCITYQGWDKCKENY
;
A
#
# COMPACT_ATOMS: atom_id res chain seq x y z
N MET A 1 -28.52 -23.87 45.22
CA MET A 1 -29.33 -22.64 45.06
C MET A 1 -28.42 -21.49 45.42
N THR A 2 -27.82 -20.73 44.51
CA THR A 2 -28.03 -20.54 43.07
C THR A 2 -26.75 -19.96 42.50
N ASP A 3 -26.39 -20.40 41.31
CA ASP A 3 -25.32 -19.88 40.45
C ASP A 3 -25.34 -18.35 40.31
N LEU A 4 -24.17 -17.76 40.00
CA LEU A 4 -23.96 -17.14 38.69
C LEU A 4 -22.49 -16.69 38.55
N THR A 5 -21.76 -17.49 37.80
CA THR A 5 -20.56 -17.14 37.05
C THR A 5 -20.90 -16.05 36.02
N THR A 6 -20.53 -14.81 36.29
CA THR A 6 -20.45 -13.78 35.24
C THR A 6 -18.99 -13.48 34.93
N ASN A 7 -18.47 -14.27 33.99
CA ASN A 7 -17.27 -13.98 33.21
C ASN A 7 -17.52 -12.68 32.44
N GLN A 8 -17.17 -11.53 33.03
CA GLN A 8 -17.17 -10.26 32.32
C GLN A 8 -15.82 -10.10 31.63
N ASN A 9 -15.89 -10.14 30.30
CA ASN A 9 -14.87 -9.77 29.35
C ASN A 9 -14.57 -8.26 29.52
N THR A 10 -13.89 -7.87 30.59
CA THR A 10 -13.53 -6.47 30.83
C THR A 10 -12.27 -6.16 30.03
N GLY A 11 -12.45 -5.51 28.88
CA GLY A 11 -11.35 -4.82 28.21
C GLY A 11 -10.63 -3.96 29.24
N TYR A 12 -9.38 -4.28 29.53
CA TYR A 12 -8.59 -3.56 30.51
C TYR A 12 -8.44 -2.11 30.02
N SER A 13 -9.22 -1.20 30.60
CA SER A 13 -9.00 0.24 30.42
C SER A 13 -7.64 0.57 31.04
N ALA A 14 -6.84 1.39 30.37
CA ALA A 14 -5.53 1.83 30.87
C ALA A 14 -5.62 2.37 32.30
N GLU A 15 -6.75 2.96 32.68
CA GLU A 15 -7.02 3.45 34.04
C GLU A 15 -7.16 2.32 35.07
N SER A 16 -7.77 1.19 34.70
CA SER A 16 -7.93 0.02 35.57
C SER A 16 -6.62 -0.74 35.79
N LEU A 17 -5.75 -0.77 34.77
CA LEU A 17 -4.39 -1.32 34.86
C LEU A 17 -3.50 -0.41 35.71
N LEU A 18 -3.61 0.91 35.55
CA LEU A 18 -2.88 1.89 36.36
C LEU A 18 -3.24 1.77 37.84
N ALA A 19 -4.54 1.66 38.15
CA ALA A 19 -5.00 1.49 39.52
C ALA A 19 -4.43 0.21 40.15
N LYS A 20 -4.42 -0.92 39.42
CA LYS A 20 -3.81 -2.17 39.88
C LYS A 20 -2.29 -2.08 40.05
N LEU A 21 -1.59 -1.34 39.19
CA LEU A 21 -0.14 -1.17 39.27
C LEU A 21 0.29 -0.24 40.42
N VAL A 22 -0.52 0.76 40.74
CA VAL A 22 -0.34 1.62 41.91
C VAL A 22 -0.63 0.85 43.20
N ASP A 23 -1.71 0.05 43.21
CA ASP A 23 -2.09 -0.82 44.34
C ASP A 23 -1.02 -1.89 44.64
N GLN A 24 -0.34 -2.40 43.60
CA GLN A 24 0.78 -3.34 43.74
C GLN A 24 2.14 -2.69 44.03
N SER A 25 2.20 -1.36 44.27
CA SER A 25 3.43 -0.61 44.59
C SER A 25 4.57 -0.73 43.55
N LEU A 26 4.23 -1.03 42.28
CA LEU A 26 5.19 -1.27 41.20
C LEU A 26 5.55 -0.01 40.38
N THR A 27 5.12 1.18 40.83
CA THR A 27 5.34 2.44 40.09
C THR A 27 6.39 3.32 40.76
N ILE A 28 7.43 3.69 40.00
CA ILE A 28 8.44 4.68 40.38
C ILE A 28 7.99 6.03 39.81
N GLY A 29 7.27 6.84 40.60
CA GLY A 29 6.91 8.21 40.24
C GLY A 29 5.50 8.65 40.64
N ASN A 30 5.24 9.96 40.52
CA ASN A 30 3.97 10.58 40.90
C ASN A 30 2.83 10.13 39.96
N PRO A 31 1.72 9.55 40.47
CA PRO A 31 0.63 8.99 39.67
C PRO A 31 -0.01 9.99 38.70
N ASP A 32 0.01 11.29 39.02
CA ASP A 32 -0.53 12.34 38.15
C ASP A 32 0.33 12.58 36.90
N GLN A 33 1.65 12.42 36.99
CA GLN A 33 2.53 12.51 35.82
C GLN A 33 2.34 11.31 34.90
N LEU A 34 2.10 10.12 35.47
CA LEU A 34 1.84 8.91 34.70
C LEU A 34 0.46 8.96 34.01
N LYS A 35 -0.58 9.45 34.70
CA LYS A 35 -1.88 9.75 34.06
C LYS A 35 -1.74 10.73 32.91
N ARG A 36 -0.99 11.83 33.09
CA ARG A 36 -0.75 12.81 32.01
C ARG A 36 0.05 12.22 30.86
N PHE A 37 1.04 11.38 31.12
CA PHE A 37 1.81 10.67 30.09
C PHE A 37 0.95 9.69 29.30
N ILE A 38 0.09 8.92 29.99
CA ILE A 38 -0.85 7.98 29.35
C ILE A 38 -1.89 8.74 28.54
N ILE A 39 -2.50 9.80 29.08
CA ILE A 39 -3.45 10.63 28.34
C ILE A 39 -2.78 11.30 27.13
N ALA A 40 -1.53 11.77 27.27
CA ALA A 40 -0.77 12.32 26.16
C ALA A 40 -0.44 11.28 25.07
N GLN A 41 -0.22 10.01 25.44
CA GLN A 41 -0.09 8.92 24.47
C GLN A 41 -1.45 8.51 23.86
N GLN A 42 -2.53 8.53 24.64
CA GLN A 42 -3.85 8.08 24.25
C GLN A 42 -4.61 9.12 23.40
N GLN A 43 -4.29 10.41 23.55
CA GLN A 43 -4.83 11.51 22.73
C GLN A 43 -4.20 11.61 21.34
N VAL A 44 -3.10 10.89 21.05
CA VAL A 44 -2.69 10.64 19.66
C VAL A 44 -3.57 9.54 19.08
N SER A 45 -4.90 9.74 19.14
CA SER A 45 -5.83 8.96 18.35
C SER A 45 -5.63 9.38 16.91
N GLU A 46 -4.66 8.75 16.25
CA GLU A 46 -4.47 8.82 14.82
C GLU A 46 -5.85 8.67 14.16
N LEU A 47 -6.29 9.71 13.41
CA LEU A 47 -7.58 9.70 12.71
C LEU A 47 -7.83 8.33 12.06
N PRO A 48 -9.00 7.70 12.30
CA PRO A 48 -9.30 6.39 11.74
C PRO A 48 -9.00 6.35 10.24
N LEU A 49 -8.50 5.22 9.76
CA LEU A 49 -8.05 5.08 8.37
C LEU A 49 -9.16 5.43 7.36
N TYR A 50 -10.41 5.07 7.65
CA TYR A 50 -11.56 5.44 6.82
C TYR A 50 -11.76 6.96 6.73
N LEU A 51 -11.51 7.69 7.81
CA LEU A 51 -11.60 9.16 7.86
C LEU A 51 -10.50 9.80 7.03
N ARG A 52 -9.27 9.25 7.07
CA ARG A 52 -8.17 9.70 6.20
C ARG A 52 -8.47 9.46 4.72
N CYS A 53 -9.04 8.29 4.39
CA CYS A 53 -9.45 7.96 3.02
C CYS A 53 -10.56 8.92 2.54
N LEU A 54 -11.59 9.15 3.37
CA LEU A 54 -12.69 10.05 3.04
C LEU A 54 -12.21 11.50 2.84
N ILE A 55 -11.28 11.98 3.68
CA ILE A 55 -10.64 13.29 3.51
C ILE A 55 -9.85 13.33 2.19
N GLY A 56 -9.13 12.26 1.87
CA GLY A 56 -8.39 12.11 0.61
C GLY A 56 -9.28 12.24 -0.62
N VAL A 57 -10.34 11.42 -0.68
CA VAL A 57 -11.30 11.38 -1.78
C VAL A 57 -12.07 12.70 -1.87
N GLY A 58 -12.53 13.24 -0.74
CA GLY A 58 -13.24 14.52 -0.69
C GLY A 58 -12.39 15.67 -1.21
N ALA A 59 -11.11 15.71 -0.84
CA ALA A 59 -10.20 16.74 -1.33
C ALA A 59 -9.88 16.60 -2.83
N PHE A 60 -9.78 15.37 -3.33
CA PHE A 60 -9.64 15.11 -4.76
C PHE A 60 -10.86 15.64 -5.54
N ILE A 61 -12.08 15.27 -5.13
CA ILE A 61 -13.32 15.76 -5.76
C ILE A 61 -13.40 17.28 -5.68
N ALA A 62 -13.14 17.87 -4.51
CA ALA A 62 -13.15 19.31 -4.33
C ALA A 62 -12.13 20.00 -5.24
N SER A 63 -10.91 19.46 -5.37
CA SER A 63 -9.88 20.02 -6.24
C SER A 63 -10.32 20.05 -7.71
N LEU A 64 -10.98 18.99 -8.19
CA LEU A 64 -11.52 18.95 -9.55
C LEU A 64 -12.65 19.98 -9.75
N CYS A 65 -13.59 20.08 -8.80
CA CYS A 65 -14.65 21.08 -8.85
C CYS A 65 -14.09 22.51 -8.84
N PHE A 66 -13.07 22.79 -8.03
CA PHE A 66 -12.43 24.10 -7.99
C PHE A 66 -11.68 24.41 -9.29
N ILE A 67 -10.94 23.46 -9.86
CA ILE A 67 -10.28 23.64 -11.17
C ILE A 67 -11.33 23.93 -12.25
N ALA A 68 -12.43 23.16 -12.26
CA ALA A 68 -13.53 23.39 -13.20
C ALA A 68 -14.18 24.77 -13.02
N PHE A 69 -14.38 25.22 -11.79
CA PHE A 69 -14.88 26.56 -11.49
C PHE A 69 -13.92 27.66 -12.00
N LEU A 70 -12.62 27.52 -11.76
CA LEU A 70 -11.62 28.50 -12.22
C LEU A 70 -11.57 28.58 -13.75
N PHE A 71 -11.76 27.45 -14.43
CA PHE A 71 -11.89 27.40 -15.87
C PHE A 71 -13.17 28.08 -16.37
N LEU A 72 -14.32 27.83 -15.74
CA LEU A 72 -15.61 28.43 -16.12
C LEU A 72 -15.67 29.94 -15.90
N VAL A 73 -14.95 30.46 -14.91
CA VAL A 73 -14.81 31.91 -14.66
C VAL A 73 -13.77 32.55 -15.58
N GLU A 74 -13.17 31.78 -16.50
CA GLU A 74 -12.12 32.21 -17.44
C GLU A 74 -10.87 32.79 -16.74
N LEU A 75 -10.67 32.44 -15.47
CA LEU A 75 -9.52 32.86 -14.67
C LEU A 75 -8.27 32.02 -14.99
N ILE A 76 -8.49 30.85 -15.59
CA ILE A 76 -7.45 29.97 -16.10
C ILE A 76 -7.85 29.56 -17.52
N GLN A 77 -6.98 29.82 -18.50
CA GLN A 77 -7.16 29.35 -19.86
C GLN A 77 -6.22 28.18 -20.14
N PHE A 78 -6.76 27.05 -20.60
CA PHE A 78 -5.94 25.88 -20.96
C PHE A 78 -5.02 26.11 -22.17
N ASN A 79 -5.24 27.19 -22.91
CA ASN A 79 -4.42 27.56 -24.06
C ASN A 79 -3.11 28.27 -23.66
N ASN A 80 -3.01 28.76 -22.42
CA ASN A 80 -1.85 29.49 -21.96
C ASN A 80 -1.05 28.66 -20.94
N GLU A 81 0.00 28.00 -21.43
CA GLU A 81 0.88 27.13 -20.65
C GLU A 81 1.49 27.85 -19.43
N ALA A 82 1.94 29.09 -19.62
CA ALA A 82 2.59 29.87 -18.58
C ALA A 82 1.63 30.22 -17.43
N GLU A 83 0.37 30.48 -17.76
CA GLU A 83 -0.67 30.79 -16.79
C GLU A 83 -0.99 29.56 -15.91
N LEU A 84 -1.11 28.38 -16.52
CA LEU A 84 -1.34 27.12 -15.78
C LEU A 84 -0.20 26.82 -14.79
N VAL A 85 1.05 26.98 -15.24
CA VAL A 85 2.23 26.77 -14.38
C VAL A 85 2.26 27.79 -13.25
N LEU A 86 1.99 29.06 -13.54
CA LEU A 86 1.99 30.15 -12.55
C LEU A 86 0.92 29.90 -11.49
N TRP A 87 -0.32 29.62 -11.88
CA TRP A 87 -1.40 29.30 -10.93
C TRP A 87 -1.08 28.03 -10.13
N GLY A 88 -0.50 27.01 -10.75
CA GLY A 88 -0.04 25.80 -10.06
C GLY A 88 0.95 26.10 -8.93
N LEU A 89 1.93 26.97 -9.18
CA LEU A 89 2.89 27.42 -8.17
C LEU A 89 2.24 28.27 -7.07
N VAL A 90 1.33 29.18 -7.44
CA VAL A 90 0.59 30.01 -6.49
C VAL A 90 -0.24 29.16 -5.53
N PHE A 91 -1.04 28.20 -6.05
CA PHE A 91 -1.83 27.32 -5.21
C PHE A 91 -0.97 26.40 -4.32
N THR A 92 0.18 25.94 -4.82
CA THR A 92 1.14 25.17 -4.03
C THR A 92 1.73 26.01 -2.89
N ALA A 93 2.07 27.28 -3.15
CA ALA A 93 2.56 28.21 -2.13
C ALA A 93 1.47 28.52 -1.09
N VAL A 94 0.24 28.79 -1.53
CA VAL A 94 -0.92 28.99 -0.65
C VAL A 94 -1.13 27.78 0.25
N ALA A 95 -1.10 26.56 -0.29
CA ALA A 95 -1.20 25.35 0.50
C ALA A 95 -0.14 25.26 1.61
N ILE A 96 1.12 25.55 1.29
CA ILE A 96 2.21 25.56 2.28
C ILE A 96 1.97 26.61 3.36
N THR A 97 1.50 27.81 2.99
CA THR A 97 1.19 28.86 3.97
C THR A 97 0.01 28.48 4.87
N LEU A 98 -1.06 27.92 4.32
CA LEU A 98 -2.22 27.45 5.07
C LEU A 98 -1.82 26.36 6.08
N LEU A 99 -0.95 25.42 5.66
CA LEU A 99 -0.43 24.41 6.57
C LEU A 99 0.38 25.01 7.73
N LYS A 100 1.19 26.03 7.47
CA LYS A 100 1.96 26.74 8.52
C LYS A 100 1.06 27.51 9.48
N VAL A 101 0.00 28.14 8.96
CA VAL A 101 -0.97 28.91 9.75
C VAL A 101 -1.86 28.00 10.60
N ALA A 102 -2.10 26.77 10.18
CA ALA A 102 -2.95 25.83 10.91
C ALA A 102 -2.44 25.52 12.35
N GLY A 103 -1.14 25.65 12.63
CA GLY A 103 -0.57 25.52 13.98
C GLY A 103 -0.78 24.13 14.64
N GLU A 104 -0.41 24.01 15.92
CA GLU A 104 -0.45 22.75 16.69
C GLU A 104 -1.71 22.59 17.58
N VAL A 105 -2.58 23.61 17.66
CA VAL A 105 -3.72 23.62 18.58
C VAL A 105 -4.92 22.87 17.99
N HIS A 106 -5.29 21.76 18.63
CA HIS A 106 -6.34 20.82 18.20
C HIS A 106 -7.75 21.42 18.32
N ASN A 107 -8.13 22.24 17.34
CA ASN A 107 -9.45 22.87 17.22
C ASN A 107 -10.09 22.56 15.86
N ALA A 108 -11.42 22.64 15.76
CA ALA A 108 -12.16 22.45 14.50
C ALA A 108 -11.64 23.33 13.33
N LYS A 109 -11.16 24.53 13.65
CA LYS A 109 -10.52 25.43 12.67
C LYS A 109 -9.26 24.81 12.05
N GLN A 110 -8.45 24.09 12.82
CA GLN A 110 -7.23 23.44 12.34
C GLN A 110 -7.56 22.34 11.33
N SER A 111 -8.54 21.48 11.62
CA SER A 111 -8.97 20.43 10.68
C SER A 111 -9.44 21.00 9.36
N PHE A 112 -10.18 22.12 9.39
CA PHE A 112 -10.60 22.84 8.18
C PHE A 112 -9.40 23.39 7.39
N PHE A 113 -8.45 24.06 8.05
CA PHE A 113 -7.25 24.59 7.36
C PHE A 113 -6.36 23.48 6.78
N ILE A 114 -6.23 22.35 7.45
CA ILE A 114 -5.51 21.18 6.93
C ILE A 114 -6.19 20.63 5.67
N GLN A 115 -7.52 20.51 5.68
CA GLN A 115 -8.30 20.06 4.52
C GLN A 115 -8.20 21.05 3.35
N LEU A 116 -8.36 22.35 3.61
CA LEU A 116 -8.24 23.40 2.60
C LEU A 116 -6.83 23.45 2.00
N SER A 117 -5.80 23.34 2.85
CA SER A 117 -4.41 23.22 2.44
C SER A 117 -4.19 22.01 1.53
N PHE A 118 -4.80 20.86 1.84
CA PHE A 118 -4.67 19.66 1.03
C PHE A 118 -5.37 19.79 -0.32
N VAL A 119 -6.55 20.43 -0.39
CA VAL A 119 -7.22 20.77 -1.66
C VAL A 119 -6.37 21.71 -2.50
N ALA A 120 -5.85 22.79 -1.90
CA ALA A 120 -4.98 23.74 -2.59
C ALA A 120 -3.69 23.08 -3.10
N MET A 121 -3.12 22.14 -2.34
CA MET A 121 -1.94 21.37 -2.75
C MET A 121 -2.25 20.47 -3.96
N ALA A 122 -3.38 19.76 -3.91
CA ALA A 122 -3.83 18.92 -5.02
C ALA A 122 -4.03 19.76 -6.29
N MET A 123 -4.76 20.88 -6.19
CA MET A 123 -4.95 21.82 -7.30
C MET A 123 -3.64 22.36 -7.86
N GLY A 124 -2.74 22.78 -6.99
CA GLY A 124 -1.44 23.34 -7.37
C GLY A 124 -0.60 22.35 -8.16
N LYS A 125 -0.51 21.10 -7.68
CA LYS A 125 0.19 20.01 -8.40
C LYS A 125 -0.47 19.66 -9.71
N THR A 126 -1.80 19.53 -9.77
CA THR A 126 -2.50 19.19 -11.02
C THR A 126 -2.34 20.28 -12.08
N LEU A 127 -2.48 21.56 -11.72
CA LEU A 127 -2.32 22.67 -12.66
C LEU A 127 -0.87 22.80 -13.14
N PHE A 128 0.11 22.65 -12.24
CA PHE A 128 1.52 22.66 -12.60
C PHE A 128 1.85 21.53 -13.58
N VAL A 129 1.39 20.31 -13.30
CA VAL A 129 1.64 19.13 -14.14
C VAL A 129 0.95 19.26 -15.50
N LEU A 130 -0.29 19.76 -15.54
CA LEU A 130 -1.00 20.02 -16.80
C LEU A 130 -0.28 21.09 -17.64
N GLY A 131 0.13 22.21 -17.01
CA GLY A 131 0.84 23.28 -17.71
C GLY A 131 2.15 22.82 -18.34
N VAL A 132 2.99 22.08 -17.59
CA VAL A 132 4.23 21.51 -18.13
C VAL A 132 3.96 20.40 -19.16
N GLY A 133 2.90 19.61 -18.96
CA GLY A 133 2.50 18.55 -19.90
C GLY A 133 2.11 19.10 -21.27
N ILE A 134 1.39 20.22 -21.31
CA ILE A 134 1.05 20.92 -22.55
C ILE A 134 2.32 21.51 -23.17
N ALA A 135 3.15 22.21 -22.39
CA ALA A 135 4.36 22.86 -22.88
C ALA A 135 5.42 21.92 -23.47
N THR A 136 5.48 20.67 -22.99
CA THR A 136 6.47 19.68 -23.44
C THR A 136 5.94 18.75 -24.53
N GLU A 137 4.61 18.73 -24.75
CA GLU A 137 3.90 17.79 -25.63
C GLU A 137 4.32 16.31 -25.45
N SER A 138 4.86 15.97 -24.28
CA SER A 138 5.52 14.69 -24.02
C SER A 138 5.03 14.07 -22.73
N ALA A 139 4.69 12.78 -22.78
CA ALA A 139 4.27 12.02 -21.60
C ALA A 139 5.39 11.91 -20.55
N TRP A 140 6.65 11.89 -20.98
CA TRP A 140 7.81 11.96 -20.09
C TRP A 140 7.96 13.34 -19.44
N GLY A 141 7.56 14.41 -20.14
CA GLY A 141 7.50 15.76 -19.58
C GLY A 141 6.54 15.87 -18.40
N VAL A 142 5.38 15.21 -18.49
CA VAL A 142 4.42 15.08 -17.37
C VAL A 142 5.05 14.35 -16.19
N THR A 143 5.74 13.23 -16.41
CA THR A 143 6.42 12.48 -15.33
C THR A 143 7.51 13.31 -14.65
N CYS A 144 8.31 14.01 -15.43
CA CYS A 144 9.33 14.92 -14.91
C CYS A 144 8.69 16.04 -14.08
N ALA A 145 7.56 16.62 -14.54
CA ALA A 145 6.84 17.63 -13.79
C ALA A 145 6.33 17.11 -12.43
N ILE A 146 5.70 15.92 -12.42
CA ILE A 146 5.23 15.27 -11.18
C ILE A 146 6.41 14.98 -10.25
N LEU A 147 7.54 14.50 -10.78
CA LEU A 147 8.74 14.20 -10.00
C LEU A 147 9.32 15.48 -9.37
N ILE A 148 9.48 16.55 -10.13
CA ILE A 148 10.05 17.82 -9.66
C ILE A 148 9.16 18.42 -8.57
N ILE A 149 7.85 18.54 -8.81
CA ILE A 149 6.94 19.13 -7.82
C ILE A 149 6.84 18.25 -6.56
N THR A 150 6.92 16.92 -6.72
CA THR A 150 6.93 15.99 -5.58
C THR A 150 8.20 16.14 -4.76
N LEU A 151 9.39 16.23 -5.37
CA LEU A 151 10.65 16.42 -4.63
C LEU A 151 10.65 17.73 -3.82
N ILE A 152 10.17 18.83 -4.42
CA ILE A 152 10.06 20.12 -3.75
C ILE A 152 9.08 20.04 -2.57
N THR A 153 7.89 19.49 -2.82
CA THR A 153 6.83 19.43 -1.80
C THR A 153 7.08 18.40 -0.72
N TYR A 154 7.84 17.32 -0.99
CA TYR A 154 8.11 16.25 -0.02
C TYR A 154 8.79 16.75 1.25
N SER A 155 9.75 17.68 1.11
CA SER A 155 10.49 18.27 2.25
C SER A 155 9.63 19.25 3.05
N VAL A 156 8.86 20.08 2.35
CA VAL A 156 8.13 21.22 2.93
C VAL A 156 6.76 20.81 3.48
N TYR A 157 6.04 19.96 2.77
CA TYR A 157 4.68 19.54 3.09
C TYR A 157 4.69 18.21 3.85
N ARG A 158 4.44 18.27 5.16
CA ARG A 158 4.62 17.14 6.09
C ARG A 158 3.36 16.31 6.33
N ILE A 159 2.41 16.30 5.39
CA ILE A 159 1.20 15.49 5.49
C ILE A 159 1.43 14.13 4.84
N SER A 160 1.23 13.05 5.61
CA SER A 160 1.49 11.67 5.17
C SER A 160 0.68 11.26 3.94
N ILE A 161 -0.58 11.72 3.83
CA ILE A 161 -1.48 11.39 2.71
C ILE A 161 -0.95 11.95 1.39
N ASP A 162 -0.53 13.22 1.39
CA ASP A 162 0.05 13.87 0.20
C ASP A 162 1.34 13.20 -0.24
N ARG A 163 2.20 12.83 0.72
CA ARG A 163 3.46 12.13 0.43
C ARG A 163 3.21 10.77 -0.21
N PHE A 164 2.28 9.99 0.33
CA PHE A 164 1.88 8.71 -0.27
C PHE A 164 1.33 8.93 -1.68
N LEU A 165 0.35 9.83 -1.85
CA LEU A 165 -0.33 10.05 -3.12
C LEU A 165 0.63 10.57 -4.20
N SER A 166 1.54 11.49 -3.84
CA SER A 166 2.51 12.06 -4.77
C SER A 166 3.57 11.05 -5.18
N SER A 167 4.12 10.28 -4.22
CA SER A 167 5.06 9.21 -4.55
C SER A 167 4.41 8.12 -5.40
N PHE A 168 3.17 7.75 -5.09
CA PHE A 168 2.39 6.82 -5.91
C PHE A 168 2.13 7.39 -7.31
N ALA A 169 1.78 8.67 -7.43
CA ALA A 169 1.56 9.33 -8.71
C ALA A 169 2.82 9.36 -9.60
N VAL A 170 4.01 9.59 -9.02
CA VAL A 170 5.28 9.47 -9.76
C VAL A 170 5.46 8.06 -10.30
N LEU A 171 5.32 7.04 -9.44
CA LEU A 171 5.49 5.64 -9.85
C LEU A 171 4.44 5.19 -10.88
N ALA A 172 3.19 5.60 -10.69
CA ALA A 172 2.11 5.33 -11.63
C ALA A 172 2.32 6.05 -12.97
N SER A 173 2.85 7.27 -12.97
CA SER A 173 3.18 8.00 -14.19
C SER A 173 4.34 7.36 -14.96
N VAL A 174 5.40 6.93 -14.26
CA VAL A 174 6.48 6.13 -14.89
C VAL A 174 5.91 4.86 -15.50
N MET A 175 5.05 4.16 -14.76
CA MET A 175 4.40 2.94 -15.27
C MET A 175 3.54 3.22 -16.52
N ALA A 176 2.74 4.28 -16.49
CA ALA A 176 1.90 4.66 -17.63
C ALA A 176 2.76 4.95 -18.88
N ASN A 177 3.91 5.59 -18.73
CA ASN A 177 4.84 5.81 -19.84
C ASN A 177 5.41 4.49 -20.38
N ILE A 178 5.84 3.56 -19.52
CA ILE A 178 6.37 2.26 -19.97
C ILE A 178 5.35 1.51 -20.85
N PHE A 179 4.06 1.58 -20.51
CA PHE A 179 3.00 0.88 -21.24
C PHE A 179 2.43 1.65 -22.43
N TRP A 180 2.45 2.98 -22.43
CA TRP A 180 1.78 3.80 -23.46
C TRP A 180 2.73 4.36 -24.51
N ASP A 181 4.03 4.41 -24.21
CA ASP A 181 5.03 4.87 -25.15
C ASP A 181 5.23 3.86 -26.30
N LYS A 182 5.11 4.35 -27.53
CA LYS A 182 5.22 3.56 -28.76
C LYS A 182 6.67 3.29 -29.11
N ASP A 183 7.60 4.15 -28.70
CA ASP A 183 9.02 3.99 -29.00
C ASP A 183 9.63 2.85 -28.18
N LEU A 184 9.00 2.52 -27.04
CA LEU A 184 9.47 1.48 -26.14
C LEU A 184 8.96 0.08 -26.47
N VAL A 185 8.16 -0.13 -27.52
CA VAL A 185 7.53 -1.44 -27.81
C VAL A 185 8.53 -2.59 -27.81
N SER A 186 9.68 -2.44 -28.46
CA SER A 186 10.70 -3.51 -28.54
C SER A 186 11.47 -3.76 -27.25
N VAL A 187 11.56 -2.77 -26.35
CA VAL A 187 12.32 -2.86 -25.09
C VAL A 187 11.42 -2.86 -23.85
N ARG A 188 10.09 -2.81 -24.03
CA ARG A 188 9.09 -2.64 -22.98
C ARG A 188 9.22 -3.70 -21.89
N GLU A 189 9.43 -4.95 -22.28
CA GLU A 189 9.63 -6.06 -21.35
C GLU A 189 10.84 -5.83 -20.44
N ILE A 190 11.97 -5.43 -21.01
CA ILE A 190 13.21 -5.18 -20.25
C ILE A 190 12.99 -4.01 -19.30
N VAL A 191 12.43 -2.89 -19.78
CA VAL A 191 12.19 -1.69 -18.99
C VAL A 191 11.20 -1.97 -17.85
N PHE A 192 10.11 -2.68 -18.11
CA PHE A 192 9.13 -3.08 -17.10
C PHE A 192 9.75 -3.99 -16.03
N ASN A 193 10.53 -5.00 -16.44
CA ASN A 193 11.18 -5.92 -15.51
C ASN A 193 12.22 -5.21 -14.64
N VAL A 194 13.02 -4.31 -15.22
CA VAL A 194 13.97 -3.48 -14.46
C VAL A 194 13.24 -2.56 -13.50
N PHE A 195 12.15 -1.95 -13.92
CA PHE A 195 11.32 -1.11 -13.07
C PHE A 195 10.74 -1.90 -11.89
N LEU A 196 10.14 -3.07 -12.13
CA LEU A 196 9.60 -3.94 -11.10
C LEU A 196 10.69 -4.44 -10.14
N PHE A 197 11.87 -4.80 -10.65
CA PHE A 197 13.03 -5.18 -9.83
C PHE A 197 13.41 -4.06 -8.86
N LEU A 198 13.55 -2.84 -9.37
CA LEU A 198 13.95 -1.69 -8.59
C LEU A 198 12.88 -1.37 -7.53
N GLN A 199 11.61 -1.47 -7.89
CA GLN A 199 10.51 -1.31 -6.93
C GLN A 199 10.55 -2.36 -5.82
N LEU A 200 10.75 -3.63 -6.15
CA LEU A 200 10.87 -4.71 -5.15
C LEU A 200 12.08 -4.51 -4.24
N LEU A 201 13.22 -4.12 -4.79
CA LEU A 201 14.43 -3.85 -4.02
C LEU A 201 14.24 -2.68 -3.07
N ILE A 202 13.69 -1.55 -3.54
CA ILE A 202 13.44 -0.37 -2.70
C ILE A 202 12.37 -0.68 -1.65
N ALA A 203 11.29 -1.38 -2.01
CA ALA A 203 10.25 -1.79 -1.06
C ALA A 203 10.83 -2.71 0.02
N ALA A 204 11.66 -3.69 -0.35
CA ALA A 204 12.33 -4.59 0.58
C ALA A 204 13.27 -3.82 1.53
N LEU A 205 14.07 -2.88 1.02
CA LEU A 205 14.92 -2.04 1.85
C LEU A 205 14.12 -1.17 2.82
N LEU A 206 13.04 -0.55 2.34
CA LEU A 206 12.22 0.36 3.16
C LEU A 206 11.36 -0.37 4.19
N LEU A 207 10.95 -1.61 3.94
CA LEU A 207 10.10 -2.37 4.86
C LEU A 207 10.94 -3.25 5.80
N CYS A 208 12.01 -3.90 5.33
CA CYS A 208 12.80 -4.79 6.16
C CYS A 208 13.79 -4.06 7.08
N TYR A 209 14.17 -2.81 6.75
CA TYR A 209 15.11 -2.05 7.58
C TYR A 209 14.42 -1.40 8.79
N GLU A 210 14.82 -1.76 10.01
CA GLU A 210 14.17 -1.31 11.26
C GLU A 210 14.41 0.17 11.59
N LYS A 211 15.47 0.79 11.05
CA LYS A 211 15.84 2.18 11.36
C LYS A 211 15.30 3.21 10.36
N VAL A 212 14.23 2.91 9.64
CA VAL A 212 13.65 3.84 8.65
C VAL A 212 12.99 5.01 9.38
N LYS A 213 13.35 6.24 8.95
CA LYS A 213 12.74 7.47 9.48
C LYS A 213 11.22 7.43 9.27
N ARG A 214 10.43 7.82 10.28
CA ARG A 214 8.95 7.88 10.21
C ARG A 214 8.42 8.66 8.99
N SER A 215 9.22 9.59 8.44
CA SER A 215 8.90 10.34 7.23
C SER A 215 8.81 9.51 5.95
N LEU A 216 9.49 8.37 5.89
CA LEU A 216 9.60 7.49 4.71
C LEU A 216 8.53 6.39 4.69
N ILE A 217 7.78 6.19 5.78
CA ILE A 217 6.69 5.19 5.85
C ILE A 217 5.67 5.37 4.71
N PRO A 218 5.18 6.59 4.38
CA PRO A 218 4.26 6.78 3.25
C PRO A 218 4.85 6.37 1.89
N LEU A 219 6.17 6.48 1.75
CA LEU A 219 6.88 6.08 0.54
C LEU A 219 6.90 4.55 0.41
N SER A 220 7.13 3.82 1.50
CA SER A 220 7.09 2.35 1.51
C SER A 220 5.73 1.84 1.02
N TYR A 221 4.64 2.41 1.52
CA TYR A 221 3.29 2.05 1.04
C TYR A 221 3.08 2.41 -0.43
N ALA A 222 3.59 3.55 -0.90
CA ALA A 222 3.48 3.94 -2.31
C ALA A 222 4.15 2.91 -3.24
N PHE A 223 5.32 2.38 -2.86
CA PHE A 223 5.96 1.29 -3.60
C PHE A 223 5.13 0.01 -3.58
N VAL A 224 4.59 -0.40 -2.42
CA VAL A 224 3.72 -1.60 -2.32
C VAL A 224 2.49 -1.47 -3.22
N PHE A 225 1.78 -0.35 -3.14
CA PHE A 225 0.62 -0.09 -3.99
C PHE A 225 0.99 -0.01 -5.47
N SER A 226 2.16 0.54 -5.80
CA SER A 226 2.64 0.54 -7.18
C SER A 226 2.98 -0.86 -7.70
N ILE A 227 3.50 -1.76 -6.86
CA ILE A 227 3.75 -3.16 -7.24
C ILE A 227 2.41 -3.88 -7.47
N ILE A 228 1.42 -3.67 -6.61
CA ILE A 228 0.07 -4.22 -6.81
C ILE A 228 -0.51 -3.74 -8.15
N TRP A 229 -0.42 -2.45 -8.42
CA TRP A 229 -0.86 -1.86 -9.68
C TRP A 229 -0.11 -2.45 -10.89
N ALA A 230 1.20 -2.66 -10.77
CA ALA A 230 2.03 -3.28 -11.81
C ALA A 230 1.56 -4.70 -12.16
N ILE A 231 1.31 -5.52 -11.14
CA ILE A 231 0.85 -6.90 -11.33
C ILE A 231 -0.57 -6.95 -11.86
N LEU A 232 -1.44 -6.02 -11.46
CA LEU A 232 -2.79 -5.91 -12.02
C LEU A 232 -2.76 -5.64 -13.53
N ILE A 233 -1.97 -4.66 -13.98
CA ILE A 233 -1.82 -4.38 -15.41
C ILE A 233 -1.20 -5.57 -16.15
N LEU A 234 -0.17 -6.21 -15.56
CA LEU A 234 0.44 -7.40 -16.16
C LEU A 234 -0.59 -8.51 -16.36
N MET A 235 -1.44 -8.77 -15.37
CA MET A 235 -2.52 -9.77 -15.48
C MET A 235 -3.56 -9.38 -16.55
N ASP A 236 -3.91 -8.11 -16.66
CA ASP A 236 -4.83 -7.61 -17.69
C ASP A 236 -4.26 -7.81 -19.12
N THR A 237 -3.04 -7.34 -19.35
CA THR A 237 -2.40 -7.40 -20.68
C THR A 237 -2.12 -8.81 -21.16
N SER A 238 -1.77 -9.73 -20.25
CA SER A 238 -1.28 -11.06 -20.62
C SER A 238 -2.35 -12.14 -20.57
N GLN A 239 -3.42 -11.96 -19.80
CA GLN A 239 -4.45 -13.00 -19.62
C GLN A 239 -5.80 -12.64 -20.25
N PHE A 240 -6.16 -11.35 -20.37
CA PHE A 240 -7.46 -10.95 -20.93
C PHE A 240 -7.42 -10.61 -22.43
N GLY A 241 -6.24 -10.66 -23.08
CA GLY A 241 -6.13 -10.49 -24.53
C GLY A 241 -6.64 -9.15 -25.07
N TYR A 242 -6.81 -8.15 -24.21
CA TYR A 242 -7.40 -6.85 -24.57
C TYR A 242 -6.47 -5.97 -25.42
N ARG A 243 -5.21 -6.38 -25.60
CA ARG A 243 -4.16 -5.63 -26.27
C ARG A 243 -3.39 -6.52 -27.25
N ASN A 244 -3.09 -5.99 -28.44
CA ASN A 244 -2.54 -6.71 -29.60
C ASN A 244 -1.45 -7.74 -29.27
N GLU A 245 -1.49 -8.87 -29.98
CA GLU A 245 -0.62 -10.07 -29.84
C GLU A 245 0.90 -9.82 -29.95
N GLN A 246 1.33 -8.61 -30.34
CA GLN A 246 2.74 -8.25 -30.53
C GLN A 246 3.36 -7.49 -29.33
N GLU A 247 2.59 -7.19 -28.27
CA GLU A 247 3.05 -6.36 -27.14
C GLU A 247 3.08 -7.11 -25.78
N LEU A 248 3.20 -8.45 -25.80
CA LEU A 248 3.08 -9.26 -24.58
C LEU A 248 4.37 -9.24 -23.75
N ILE A 249 4.29 -8.67 -22.55
CA ILE A 249 5.32 -8.81 -21.52
C ILE A 249 5.25 -10.24 -20.98
N SER A 250 6.39 -10.96 -20.97
CA SER A 250 6.45 -12.31 -20.40
C SER A 250 6.11 -12.31 -18.90
N ILE A 251 5.16 -13.16 -18.50
CA ILE A 251 4.73 -13.31 -17.10
C ILE A 251 5.78 -14.04 -16.26
N MET A 252 6.64 -14.82 -16.88
CA MET A 252 7.57 -15.73 -16.20
C MET A 252 8.58 -14.97 -15.34
N LEU A 253 9.18 -13.90 -15.88
CA LEU A 253 10.23 -13.15 -15.19
C LEU A 253 9.69 -12.41 -13.94
N PRO A 254 8.59 -11.64 -14.01
CA PRO A 254 7.92 -11.09 -12.83
C PRO A 254 7.55 -12.15 -11.79
N SER A 255 7.07 -13.33 -12.23
CA SER A 255 6.70 -14.43 -11.33
C SER A 255 7.91 -14.98 -10.57
N CYS A 256 9.05 -15.16 -11.25
CA CYS A 256 10.30 -15.56 -10.63
C CYS A 256 10.78 -14.52 -9.61
N MET A 257 10.74 -13.23 -9.96
CA MET A 257 11.14 -12.13 -9.04
C MET A 257 10.32 -12.12 -7.76
N LEU A 258 8.99 -12.24 -7.88
CA LEU A 258 8.09 -12.29 -6.74
C LEU A 258 8.30 -13.54 -5.89
N SER A 259 8.59 -14.68 -6.52
CA SER A 259 8.85 -15.94 -5.82
C SER A 259 10.14 -15.88 -5.02
N ILE A 260 11.21 -15.32 -5.62
CA ILE A 260 12.48 -15.07 -4.93
C ILE A 260 12.26 -14.08 -3.77
N SER A 261 11.50 -13.01 -3.99
CA SER A 261 11.15 -12.03 -2.96
C SER A 261 10.38 -12.67 -1.79
N LEU A 262 9.45 -13.57 -2.07
CA LEU A 262 8.68 -14.31 -1.07
C LEU A 262 9.55 -15.26 -0.26
N ILE A 263 10.44 -16.02 -0.90
CA ILE A 263 11.39 -16.90 -0.20
C ILE A 263 12.34 -16.07 0.67
N ALA A 264 12.84 -14.94 0.16
CA ALA A 264 13.68 -14.02 0.92
C ALA A 264 12.92 -13.44 2.13
N CYS A 265 11.65 -13.07 1.95
CA CYS A 265 10.79 -12.61 3.04
C CYS A 265 10.60 -13.69 4.11
N MET A 266 10.32 -14.93 3.73
CA MET A 266 10.21 -16.06 4.67
C MET A 266 11.51 -16.26 5.47
N GLY A 267 12.67 -16.19 4.81
CA GLY A 267 13.97 -16.26 5.47
C GLY A 267 14.24 -15.11 6.44
N TRP A 268 13.81 -13.90 6.07
CA TRP A 268 13.90 -12.72 6.93
C TRP A 268 12.99 -12.83 8.16
N VAL A 269 11.73 -13.25 7.98
CA VAL A 269 10.76 -13.45 9.08
C VAL A 269 11.22 -14.54 10.05
N ALA A 270 11.85 -15.60 9.54
CA ALA A 270 12.40 -16.67 10.38
C ALA A 270 13.64 -16.24 11.21
N GLY A 271 14.19 -15.04 11.00
CA GLY A 271 15.36 -14.51 11.72
C GLY A 271 16.70 -15.16 11.35
N SER A 272 16.69 -16.35 10.75
CA SER A 272 17.88 -17.01 10.22
C SER A 272 17.54 -17.85 8.98
N PHE A 273 18.34 -17.72 7.93
CA PHE A 273 18.24 -18.57 6.73
C PHE A 273 18.48 -20.06 7.03
N SER A 274 19.03 -20.41 8.20
CA SER A 274 19.17 -21.80 8.64
C SER A 274 17.82 -22.46 8.99
N MET A 275 16.81 -21.68 9.40
CA MET A 275 15.47 -22.18 9.75
C MET A 275 14.62 -22.54 8.53
N LEU A 276 15.02 -22.09 7.33
CA LEU A 276 14.43 -22.55 6.07
C LEU A 276 14.61 -24.05 5.83
N LYS A 277 15.55 -24.71 6.54
CA LYS A 277 15.76 -26.16 6.49
C LYS A 277 14.74 -26.96 7.32
N SER A 278 13.91 -26.30 8.12
CA SER A 278 12.84 -27.00 8.84
C SER A 278 11.84 -27.57 7.83
N VAL A 279 11.36 -28.81 8.08
CA VAL A 279 10.39 -29.50 7.21
C VAL A 279 9.20 -28.62 6.76
N PRO A 280 8.52 -27.86 7.66
CA PRO A 280 7.43 -26.98 7.23
C PRO A 280 7.89 -25.85 6.29
N MET A 281 9.06 -25.27 6.51
CA MET A 281 9.59 -24.19 5.66
C MET A 281 10.07 -24.72 4.31
N VAL A 282 10.69 -25.89 4.27
CA VAL A 282 11.05 -26.54 3.00
C VAL A 282 9.79 -26.79 2.17
N LEU A 283 8.72 -27.32 2.78
CA LEU A 283 7.46 -27.54 2.09
C LEU A 283 6.85 -26.22 1.60
N ALA A 284 6.88 -25.15 2.40
CA ALA A 284 6.43 -23.82 2.00
C ALA A 284 7.24 -23.27 0.81
N THR A 285 8.58 -23.36 0.84
CA THR A 285 9.42 -22.92 -0.28
C THR A 285 9.15 -23.71 -1.56
N LEU A 286 8.92 -25.02 -1.45
CA LEU A 286 8.58 -25.87 -2.58
C LEU A 286 7.24 -25.44 -3.19
N VAL A 287 6.23 -25.14 -2.37
CA VAL A 287 4.95 -24.59 -2.83
C VAL A 287 5.15 -23.25 -3.54
N VAL A 288 5.97 -22.34 -2.99
CA VAL A 288 6.26 -21.05 -3.63
C VAL A 288 6.95 -21.22 -4.98
N ILE A 289 7.90 -22.17 -5.09
CA ILE A 289 8.55 -22.49 -6.37
C ILE A 289 7.54 -23.03 -7.39
N ILE A 290 6.63 -23.90 -6.98
CA ILE A 290 5.56 -24.42 -7.84
C ILE A 290 4.66 -23.27 -8.32
N ILE A 291 4.22 -22.38 -7.42
CA ILE A 291 3.38 -21.22 -7.77
C ILE A 291 4.13 -20.27 -8.73
N GLY A 292 5.43 -20.06 -8.49
CA GLY A 292 6.29 -19.28 -9.38
C GLY A 292 6.40 -19.89 -10.79
N PHE A 293 6.55 -21.21 -10.87
CA PHE A 293 6.61 -21.94 -12.14
C PHE A 293 5.27 -21.91 -12.89
N LEU A 294 4.15 -21.99 -12.16
CA LEU A 294 2.80 -21.81 -12.71
C LEU A 294 2.56 -20.38 -13.22
N SER A 295 3.51 -19.45 -13.06
CA SER A 295 3.47 -18.08 -13.58
C SER A 295 2.21 -17.33 -13.12
N ILE A 296 1.88 -17.45 -11.82
CA ILE A 296 0.73 -16.78 -11.19
C ILE A 296 1.22 -15.64 -10.29
N PRO A 297 1.69 -14.50 -10.85
CA PRO A 297 2.34 -13.45 -10.07
C PRO A 297 1.39 -12.81 -9.04
N GLY A 298 0.09 -12.72 -9.35
CA GLY A 298 -0.91 -12.17 -8.45
C GLY A 298 -1.07 -12.95 -7.13
N VAL A 299 -1.06 -14.28 -7.21
CA VAL A 299 -1.15 -15.14 -6.01
C VAL A 299 0.13 -15.05 -5.19
N THR A 300 1.30 -15.09 -5.84
CA THR A 300 2.59 -14.94 -5.14
C THR A 300 2.70 -13.59 -4.43
N LEU A 301 2.29 -12.50 -5.08
CA LEU A 301 2.25 -11.16 -4.45
C LEU A 301 1.27 -11.11 -3.28
N SER A 302 0.08 -11.71 -3.40
CA SER A 302 -0.90 -11.75 -2.31
C SER A 302 -0.33 -12.43 -1.06
N ILE A 303 0.32 -13.58 -1.24
CA ILE A 303 0.97 -14.33 -0.14
C ILE A 303 2.13 -13.50 0.45
N LEU A 304 2.92 -12.84 -0.38
CA LEU A 304 3.99 -11.93 0.08
C LEU A 304 3.45 -10.81 0.97
N LEU A 305 2.36 -10.15 0.57
CA LEU A 305 1.74 -9.10 1.37
C LEU A 305 1.17 -9.62 2.70
N LEU A 306 0.58 -10.82 2.70
CA LEU A 306 0.08 -11.47 3.92
C LEU A 306 1.20 -11.79 4.91
N VAL A 307 2.27 -12.42 4.43
CA VAL A 307 3.44 -12.77 5.25
C VAL A 307 4.09 -11.51 5.82
N LEU A 308 4.27 -10.48 4.98
CA LEU A 308 4.90 -9.24 5.39
C LEU A 308 4.02 -8.44 6.37
N GLY A 309 2.71 -8.38 6.13
CA GLY A 309 1.75 -7.73 7.02
C GLY A 309 1.67 -8.40 8.40
N TYR A 310 1.71 -9.73 8.43
CA TYR A 310 1.76 -10.48 9.69
C TYR A 310 3.06 -10.24 10.45
N ALA A 311 4.21 -10.29 9.75
CA ALA A 311 5.53 -10.10 10.37
C ALA A 311 5.74 -8.69 10.93
N LYS A 312 5.16 -7.66 10.29
CA LYS A 312 5.25 -6.26 10.76
C LYS A 312 4.13 -5.85 11.71
N HIS A 313 3.17 -6.74 11.99
CA HIS A 313 1.93 -6.42 12.69
C HIS A 313 1.19 -5.22 12.06
N GLU A 314 1.27 -5.07 10.74
CA GLU A 314 0.64 -3.98 10.00
C GLU A 314 -0.63 -4.47 9.28
N ASN A 315 -1.78 -4.02 9.80
CA ASN A 315 -3.08 -4.40 9.26
C ASN A 315 -3.27 -3.99 7.80
N ILE A 316 -2.68 -2.88 7.35
CA ILE A 316 -2.86 -2.37 5.98
C ILE A 316 -2.33 -3.39 4.96
N LEU A 317 -1.14 -3.94 5.18
CA LEU A 317 -0.53 -4.94 4.28
C LEU A 317 -1.33 -6.24 4.29
N SER A 318 -1.70 -6.71 5.49
CA SER A 318 -2.46 -7.96 5.65
C SER A 318 -3.84 -7.86 4.98
N VAL A 319 -4.60 -6.79 5.27
CA VAL A 319 -5.93 -6.57 4.66
C VAL A 319 -5.82 -6.44 3.15
N THR A 320 -4.82 -5.71 2.64
CA THR A 320 -4.61 -5.58 1.20
C THR A 320 -4.30 -6.94 0.56
N GLY A 321 -3.46 -7.77 1.19
CA GLY A 321 -3.17 -9.13 0.74
C GLY A 321 -4.40 -10.05 0.75
N VAL A 322 -5.21 -10.00 1.82
CA VAL A 322 -6.47 -10.77 1.93
C VAL A 322 -7.46 -10.36 0.84
N LEU A 323 -7.57 -9.07 0.53
CA LEU A 323 -8.48 -8.57 -0.51
C LEU A 323 -7.97 -8.86 -1.92
N PHE A 324 -6.65 -8.83 -2.13
CA PHE A 324 -6.04 -9.05 -3.43
C PHE A 324 -6.08 -10.53 -3.84
N LEU A 325 -5.93 -11.46 -2.88
CA LEU A 325 -5.95 -12.90 -3.12
C LEU A 325 -7.21 -13.41 -3.87
N PRO A 326 -8.45 -13.15 -3.42
CA PRO A 326 -9.65 -13.63 -4.11
C PRO A 326 -9.78 -13.01 -5.50
N TYR A 327 -9.41 -11.74 -5.68
CA TYR A 327 -9.40 -11.12 -7.00
C TYR A 327 -8.47 -11.87 -7.96
N CYS A 328 -7.23 -12.15 -7.55
CA CYS A 328 -6.28 -12.89 -8.37
C CYS A 328 -6.74 -14.32 -8.67
N LEU A 329 -7.37 -14.99 -7.71
CA LEU A 329 -7.91 -16.34 -7.91
C LEU A 329 -9.08 -16.35 -8.89
N VAL A 330 -9.98 -15.37 -8.82
CA VAL A 330 -11.09 -15.22 -9.77
C VAL A 330 -10.56 -15.01 -11.18
N VAL A 331 -9.63 -14.06 -11.36
CA VAL A 331 -9.01 -13.78 -12.66
C VAL A 331 -8.33 -15.05 -13.21
N PHE A 332 -7.50 -15.70 -12.38
CA PHE A 332 -6.83 -16.95 -12.77
C PHE A 332 -7.82 -18.06 -13.17
N TYR A 333 -8.92 -18.22 -12.42
CA TYR A 333 -9.94 -19.23 -12.71
C TYR A 333 -10.64 -18.99 -14.05
N TYR A 334 -10.90 -17.72 -14.40
CA TYR A 334 -11.53 -17.40 -15.68
C TYR A 334 -10.57 -17.58 -16.86
N ASN A 335 -9.28 -17.28 -16.69
CA ASN A 335 -8.26 -17.40 -17.75
C ASN A 335 -7.75 -18.83 -17.98
N LEU A 336 -8.17 -19.81 -17.18
CA LEU A 336 -7.94 -21.21 -17.47
C LEU A 336 -8.75 -21.64 -18.72
N ASP A 337 -8.05 -21.86 -19.82
CA ASP A 337 -8.56 -22.45 -21.08
C ASP A 337 -8.90 -23.94 -20.92
N ILE A 338 -9.75 -24.25 -19.97
CA ILE A 338 -10.23 -25.61 -19.73
C ILE A 338 -11.75 -25.62 -19.70
N THR A 339 -12.33 -26.69 -20.24
CA THR A 339 -13.77 -26.94 -20.23
C THR A 339 -14.36 -26.83 -18.82
N LEU A 340 -15.61 -26.35 -18.73
CA LEU A 340 -16.36 -26.20 -17.46
C LEU A 340 -16.36 -27.48 -16.61
N LEU A 341 -16.39 -28.65 -17.25
CA LEU A 341 -16.31 -29.94 -16.58
C LEU A 341 -15.00 -30.11 -15.81
N HIS A 342 -13.86 -29.82 -16.45
CA HIS A 342 -12.57 -29.92 -15.77
C HIS A 342 -12.42 -28.89 -14.65
N LYS A 343 -12.97 -27.67 -14.81
CA LYS A 343 -12.99 -26.67 -13.73
C LYS A 343 -13.76 -27.19 -12.52
N SER A 344 -14.88 -27.90 -12.71
CA SER A 344 -15.65 -28.51 -11.61
C SER A 344 -14.88 -29.64 -10.91
N VAL A 345 -14.19 -30.51 -11.67
CA VAL A 345 -13.34 -31.58 -11.13
C VAL A 345 -12.20 -30.99 -10.31
N LEU A 346 -11.56 -29.92 -10.80
CA LEU A 346 -10.47 -29.23 -10.11
C LEU A 346 -10.95 -28.62 -8.78
N LEU A 347 -12.18 -28.09 -8.75
CA LEU A 347 -12.78 -27.53 -7.54
C LEU A 347 -13.08 -28.63 -6.49
N ILE A 348 -13.64 -29.76 -6.92
CA ILE A 348 -13.84 -30.94 -6.06
C ILE A 348 -12.50 -31.45 -5.53
N LEU A 349 -11.49 -31.58 -6.40
CA LEU A 349 -10.15 -32.05 -6.02
C LEU A 349 -9.49 -31.10 -5.01
N SER A 350 -9.59 -29.79 -5.23
CA SER A 350 -9.05 -28.78 -4.32
C SER A 350 -9.73 -28.81 -2.95
N GLY A 351 -11.05 -29.02 -2.91
CA GLY A 351 -11.80 -29.22 -1.67
C GLY A 351 -11.34 -30.47 -0.92
N LEU A 352 -11.09 -31.57 -1.66
CA LEU A 352 -10.60 -32.83 -1.10
C LEU A 352 -9.17 -32.69 -0.55
N VAL A 353 -8.29 -31.96 -1.25
CA VAL A 353 -6.94 -31.63 -0.80
C VAL A 353 -6.96 -30.78 0.46
N LEU A 354 -7.84 -29.76 0.54
CA LEU A 354 -7.98 -28.95 1.76
C LEU A 354 -8.47 -29.78 2.94
N LEU A 355 -9.39 -30.72 2.71
CA LEU A 355 -9.88 -31.64 3.74
C LEU A 355 -8.78 -32.59 4.21
N ALA A 356 -8.00 -33.16 3.28
CA ALA A 356 -6.85 -34.00 3.59
C ALA A 356 -5.75 -33.22 4.33
N GLY A 357 -5.49 -31.97 3.93
CA GLY A 357 -4.55 -31.07 4.60
C GLY A 357 -4.98 -30.77 6.03
N ARG A 358 -6.27 -30.44 6.24
CA ARG A 358 -6.84 -30.25 7.58
C ARG A 358 -6.67 -31.51 8.43
N PHE A 359 -7.01 -32.67 7.88
CA PHE A 359 -6.87 -33.94 8.58
C PHE A 359 -5.42 -34.24 8.96
N CYS A 360 -4.47 -33.93 8.08
CA CYS A 360 -3.04 -34.10 8.33
C CYS A 360 -2.52 -33.18 9.44
N ILE A 361 -2.96 -31.91 9.46
CA ILE A 361 -2.62 -30.95 10.53
C ILE A 361 -3.21 -31.40 11.88
N THR A 362 -4.47 -31.86 11.87
CA THR A 362 -5.13 -32.40 13.08
C THR A 362 -4.43 -33.67 13.57
N TYR A 363 -3.99 -34.55 12.67
CA TYR A 363 -3.31 -35.79 13.01
C TYR A 363 -1.87 -35.57 13.51
N GLN A 364 -1.16 -34.57 12.98
CA GLN A 364 0.19 -34.20 13.43
C GLN A 364 0.20 -33.40 14.75
N GLY A 365 -0.97 -33.04 15.30
CA GLY A 365 -1.07 -32.42 16.61
C GLY A 365 -0.46 -31.03 16.71
N TRP A 366 -0.34 -30.30 15.59
CA TRP A 366 0.21 -28.93 15.57
C TRP A 366 -0.65 -27.92 16.34
N ASP A 367 -1.93 -28.21 16.58
CA ASP A 367 -2.78 -27.46 17.52
C ASP A 367 -2.33 -27.58 18.99
N LYS A 368 -1.43 -28.53 19.33
CA LYS A 368 -1.00 -28.78 20.72
C LYS A 368 0.36 -28.16 21.07
N CYS A 369 0.97 -27.37 20.19
CA CYS A 369 2.21 -26.67 20.51
C CYS A 369 1.94 -25.34 21.25
N LYS A 370 1.82 -25.48 22.57
CA LYS A 370 2.13 -24.53 23.67
C LYS A 370 1.10 -23.46 24.06
N GLU A 371 0.16 -23.91 24.89
CA GLU A 371 -0.42 -23.17 26.04
C GLU A 371 0.61 -22.90 27.17
N ASN A 372 1.90 -22.73 26.86
CA ASN A 372 2.90 -22.35 27.86
C ASN A 372 3.64 -21.10 27.39
N TYR A 373 2.99 -19.94 27.53
CA TYR A 373 3.60 -18.65 27.81
C TYR A 373 2.70 -17.87 28.78
#